data_AF-A0AAJ6GWS3-F1
#
_entry.id   AF-A0AAJ6GWS3-F1
#
_cell.length_a   1.000
_cell.length_b   1.000
_cell.length_c   1.000
_cell.angle_alpha   90.00
_cell.angle_beta   90.00
_cell.angle_gamma   90.00
#
_symmetry.space_group_name_H-M   'P 1'
#
loop_
_entity.id
_entity.type
_entity.pdbx_description
1 polymer ?
#
loop_
_entity_poly.entity_id
_entity_poly.type
_entity_poly.pdbx_seq_one_letter_code
_entity_poly.pdbx_strand_id
1 'polypeptide(L)'
;MRDDKDTRTGELPIPGRAGRPPANGLRAMTDAERAAAYRQRRKEQRSELVMMRRGWEYASESMLIDWIRDASRLTGSKRAKLIMLYAQELANRVS
;
A
#
# COMPACT_ATOMS: atom_id res chain seq x y z
N MET A 1 -20.68 45.26 -12.99
CA MET A 1 -21.50 44.11 -13.40
C MET A 1 -20.55 42.91 -13.43
N ARG A 2 -20.71 41.93 -12.54
CA ARG A 2 -19.85 40.73 -12.45
C ARG A 2 -20.48 39.65 -13.34
N ASP A 3 -19.68 39.00 -14.17
CA ASP A 3 -20.15 37.94 -15.07
C ASP A 3 -20.64 36.72 -14.27
N ASP A 4 -21.89 36.31 -14.52
CA ASP A 4 -22.59 35.17 -13.88
C ASP A 4 -22.08 33.79 -14.38
N LYS A 5 -20.91 33.72 -15.02
CA LYS A 5 -20.42 32.53 -15.75
C LYS A 5 -19.08 31.97 -15.26
N ASP A 6 -18.58 32.39 -14.10
CA ASP A 6 -17.43 31.72 -13.47
C ASP A 6 -17.90 30.52 -12.64
N THR A 7 -18.15 29.40 -13.30
CA THR A 7 -18.50 28.09 -12.68
C THR A 7 -17.27 27.24 -12.32
N ARG A 8 -16.09 27.85 -12.15
CA ARG A 8 -14.83 27.13 -11.97
C ARG A 8 -14.10 27.41 -10.65
N THR A 9 -14.83 27.38 -9.55
CA THR A 9 -14.26 26.92 -8.28
C THR A 9 -15.35 26.22 -7.50
N GLY A 10 -15.67 24.98 -7.87
CA GLY A 10 -16.42 24.11 -6.96
C GLY A 10 -15.58 23.97 -5.69
N GLU A 11 -15.99 24.64 -4.62
CA GLU A 11 -15.38 24.48 -3.31
C GLU A 11 -15.40 22.99 -2.97
N LEU A 12 -14.22 22.35 -3.04
CA LEU A 12 -14.07 21.00 -2.54
C LEU A 12 -14.50 21.02 -1.07
N PRO A 13 -15.44 20.16 -0.62
CA PRO A 13 -15.81 20.10 0.77
C PRO A 13 -14.57 19.69 1.57
N ILE A 14 -13.92 20.67 2.21
CA ILE A 14 -12.77 20.43 3.08
C ILE A 14 -13.27 19.51 4.20
N PRO A 15 -12.74 18.28 4.34
CA PRO A 15 -13.13 17.41 5.44
C PRO A 15 -12.67 18.05 6.74
N GLY A 16 -13.63 18.48 7.57
CA GLY A 16 -13.37 18.99 8.92
C GLY A 16 -13.65 20.48 9.08
N ARG A 17 -14.93 20.86 9.09
CA ARG A 17 -15.33 22.11 9.76
C ARG A 17 -15.17 21.93 11.26
N ALA A 18 -14.61 22.93 11.94
CA ALA A 18 -14.61 22.98 13.41
C ALA A 18 -16.05 22.81 13.92
N GLY A 19 -16.27 21.83 14.79
CA GLY A 19 -17.59 21.48 15.34
C GLY A 19 -18.29 20.28 14.69
N ARG A 20 -17.77 19.71 13.59
CA ARG A 20 -18.32 18.45 13.05
C ARG A 20 -17.78 17.26 13.85
N PRO A 21 -18.63 16.39 14.39
CA PRO A 21 -18.15 15.18 15.06
C PRO A 21 -17.34 14.34 14.06
N PRO A 22 -16.36 13.56 14.53
CA PRO A 22 -15.50 12.76 13.66
C PRO A 22 -16.32 11.84 12.77
N ALA A 23 -15.80 11.53 11.58
CA ALA A 23 -16.48 10.74 10.56
C ALA A 23 -17.04 9.38 11.05
N ASN A 24 -16.52 8.88 12.18
CA ASN A 24 -16.87 7.60 12.77
C ASN A 24 -17.90 7.72 13.91
N GLY A 25 -18.44 8.91 14.18
CA GLY A 25 -19.37 9.18 15.30
C GLY A 25 -18.77 9.09 16.71
N LEU A 26 -17.52 8.64 16.83
CA LEU A 26 -16.74 8.55 18.07
C LEU A 26 -15.91 9.80 18.31
N ARG A 27 -15.38 10.00 19.53
CA ARG A 27 -14.49 11.13 19.90
C ARG A 27 -13.35 11.31 18.88
N ALA A 28 -12.94 12.57 18.65
CA ALA A 28 -11.81 12.86 17.77
C ALA A 28 -10.56 12.14 18.28
N MET A 29 -9.89 11.38 17.40
CA MET A 29 -8.62 10.75 17.75
C MET A 29 -7.61 11.83 18.08
N THR A 30 -7.02 11.71 19.26
CA THR A 30 -5.86 12.51 19.68
C THR A 30 -4.66 12.22 18.78
N ASP A 31 -3.70 13.15 18.72
CA ASP A 31 -2.50 12.96 17.91
C ASP A 31 -1.68 11.73 18.36
N ALA A 32 -1.70 11.43 19.66
CA ALA A 32 -1.07 10.22 20.21
C ALA A 32 -1.73 8.93 19.70
N GLU A 33 -3.07 8.86 19.70
CA GLU A 33 -3.82 7.72 19.15
C GLU A 33 -3.57 7.57 17.65
N ARG A 34 -3.53 8.69 16.90
CA ARG A 34 -3.22 8.70 15.47
C ARG A 34 -1.82 8.19 15.19
N ALA A 35 -0.82 8.61 15.98
CA ALA A 35 0.56 8.14 15.86
C ALA A 35 0.70 6.65 16.22
N ALA A 36 -0.04 6.17 17.23
CA ALA A 36 -0.08 4.75 17.59
C ALA A 36 -0.69 3.91 16.46
N ALA A 37 -1.85 4.31 15.93
CA ALA A 37 -2.51 3.64 14.81
C ALA A 37 -1.63 3.63 13.54
N TYR A 38 -0.93 4.72 13.25
CA TYR A 38 0.02 4.78 12.13
C TYR A 38 1.18 3.79 12.29
N ARG A 39 1.80 3.74 13.49
CA ARG A 39 2.87 2.78 13.79
C ARG A 39 2.39 1.34 13.70
N GLN A 40 1.18 1.06 14.19
CA GLN A 40 0.56 -0.26 14.12
C GLN A 40 0.33 -0.69 12.67
N ARG A 41 -0.29 0.17 11.84
CA ARG A 41 -0.45 -0.10 10.39
C ARG A 41 0.88 -0.33 9.68
N ARG A 42 1.91 0.46 10.00
CA ARG A 42 3.27 0.28 9.45
C ARG A 42 3.90 -1.06 9.87
N LYS A 43 3.67 -1.50 11.11
CA LYS A 43 4.14 -2.80 11.62
C LYS A 43 3.43 -3.96 10.92
N GLU A 44 2.12 -3.86 10.73
CA GLU A 44 1.30 -4.85 10.02
C GLU A 44 1.71 -4.98 8.55
N GLN A 45 1.89 -3.85 7.85
CA GLN A 45 2.41 -3.86 6.47
C GLN A 45 3.80 -4.48 6.39
N ARG A 46 4.66 -4.22 7.39
CA ARG A 46 5.99 -4.82 7.46
C ARG A 46 5.89 -6.32 7.75
N SER A 47 4.98 -6.78 8.60
CA SER A 47 4.79 -8.21 8.86
C SER A 47 4.18 -8.95 7.68
N GLU A 48 3.23 -8.37 6.95
CA GLU A 48 2.70 -8.94 5.70
C GLU A 48 3.80 -9.06 4.65
N LEU A 49 4.60 -8.00 4.47
CA LEU A 49 5.74 -8.03 3.56
C LEU A 49 6.78 -9.07 4.00
N VAL A 50 7.03 -9.23 5.31
CA VAL A 50 7.96 -10.24 5.85
C VAL A 50 7.41 -11.66 5.75
N MET A 51 6.09 -11.86 5.89
CA MET A 51 5.44 -13.15 5.68
C MET A 51 5.48 -13.55 4.20
N MET A 52 5.17 -12.62 3.30
CA MET A 52 5.45 -12.79 1.87
C MET A 52 6.94 -13.06 1.64
N ARG A 53 7.83 -12.48 2.47
CA ARG A 53 9.28 -12.65 2.35
C ARG A 53 9.80 -14.00 2.87
N ARG A 54 9.09 -14.71 3.76
CA ARG A 54 9.58 -15.95 4.36
C ARG A 54 9.27 -17.22 3.56
N GLY A 55 8.40 -17.14 2.56
CA GLY A 55 8.01 -18.32 1.77
C GLY A 55 8.89 -18.59 0.54
N TRP A 56 9.52 -17.57 -0.05
CA TRP A 56 10.24 -17.72 -1.32
C TRP A 56 11.67 -18.23 -1.18
N GLU A 57 12.33 -17.94 -0.07
CA GLU A 57 13.66 -18.47 0.23
C GLU A 57 13.64 -20.02 0.33
N TYR A 58 12.50 -20.62 0.70
CA TYR A 58 12.31 -22.07 0.77
C TYR A 58 11.52 -22.66 -0.43
N ALA A 59 11.07 -21.82 -1.36
CA ALA A 59 10.36 -22.30 -2.54
C ALA A 59 11.29 -23.14 -3.40
N SER A 60 10.80 -24.20 -4.05
CA SER A 60 11.58 -24.91 -5.06
C SER A 60 11.85 -24.00 -6.28
N GLU A 61 12.85 -24.34 -7.09
CA GLU A 61 13.13 -23.59 -8.33
C GLU A 61 11.92 -23.56 -9.27
N SER A 62 11.19 -24.67 -9.39
CA SER A 62 9.95 -24.73 -10.17
C SER A 62 8.88 -23.75 -9.67
N MET A 63 8.70 -23.64 -8.35
CA MET A 63 7.78 -22.67 -7.76
C MET A 63 8.19 -21.23 -8.03
N LEU A 64 9.50 -20.92 -7.98
CA LEU A 64 9.99 -19.58 -8.31
C LEU A 64 9.70 -19.21 -9.78
N ILE A 65 9.86 -20.16 -10.71
CA ILE A 65 9.51 -19.96 -12.13
C ILE A 65 8.01 -19.70 -12.29
N ASP A 66 7.17 -20.49 -11.63
CA ASP A 66 5.72 -20.32 -11.67
C ASP A 66 5.29 -18.97 -11.09
N TRP A 67 5.91 -18.53 -9.99
CA TRP A 67 5.64 -17.22 -9.40
C TRP A 67 6.17 -16.05 -10.23
N ILE A 68 7.27 -16.21 -10.97
CA ILE A 68 7.70 -15.22 -11.97
C ILE A 68 6.63 -15.10 -13.07
N ARG A 69 6.10 -16.24 -13.54
CA ARG A 69 5.01 -16.26 -14.53
C ARG A 69 3.75 -15.60 -13.99
N ASP A 70 3.35 -15.87 -12.75
CA ASP A 70 2.18 -15.22 -12.15
C ASP A 70 2.41 -13.73 -11.89
N ALA A 71 3.59 -13.34 -11.39
CA ALA A 71 3.95 -11.95 -11.21
C ALA A 71 3.95 -11.17 -12.54
N SER A 72 4.28 -11.82 -13.66
CA SER A 72 4.25 -11.20 -14.99
C SER A 72 2.83 -10.80 -15.46
N ARG A 73 1.80 -11.44 -14.89
CA ARG A 73 0.38 -11.14 -15.16
C ARG A 73 -0.13 -9.95 -14.36
N LEU A 74 0.59 -9.53 -13.32
CA LEU A 74 0.22 -8.37 -12.51
C LEU A 74 0.46 -7.06 -13.27
N THR A 75 -0.37 -6.06 -13.01
CA THR A 75 -0.18 -4.69 -13.50
C THR A 75 0.40 -3.78 -12.41
N GLY A 76 1.15 -2.77 -12.82
CA GLY A 76 1.72 -1.76 -11.92
C GLY A 76 3.07 -2.11 -11.29
N SER A 77 3.50 -1.27 -10.35
CA SER A 77 4.87 -1.24 -9.82
C SER A 77 5.29 -2.47 -9.01
N LYS A 78 4.33 -3.26 -8.52
CA LYS A 78 4.62 -4.50 -7.78
C LYS A 78 5.15 -5.62 -8.69
N ARG A 79 4.79 -5.63 -9.98
CA ARG A 79 5.23 -6.64 -10.97
C ARG A 79 6.75 -6.75 -11.04
N ALA A 80 7.42 -5.63 -11.36
CA ALA A 80 8.87 -5.62 -11.56
C ALA A 80 9.62 -6.05 -10.30
N LYS A 81 9.15 -5.59 -9.13
CA LYS A 81 9.76 -5.92 -7.84
C LYS A 81 9.68 -7.42 -7.52
N LEU A 82 8.53 -8.04 -7.74
CA LEU A 82 8.35 -9.48 -7.48
C LEU A 82 9.18 -10.34 -8.44
N ILE A 83 9.18 -10.00 -9.73
CA ILE A 83 9.99 -10.69 -10.73
C ILE A 83 11.47 -10.61 -10.37
N MET A 84 11.99 -9.42 -10.05
CA MET A 84 13.40 -9.26 -9.65
C MET A 84 13.74 -10.07 -8.41
N LEU A 85 12.85 -10.08 -7.40
CA LEU A 85 13.08 -10.82 -6.16
C LEU A 85 13.23 -12.33 -6.43
N TYR A 86 12.30 -12.92 -7.18
CA TYR A 86 12.31 -14.35 -7.47
C TYR A 86 13.44 -14.74 -8.43
N ALA A 87 13.73 -13.90 -9.44
CA ALA A 87 14.83 -14.14 -10.37
C ALA A 87 16.20 -14.08 -9.68
N GLN A 88 16.38 -13.15 -8.73
CA GLN A 88 17.61 -13.07 -7.94
C GLN A 88 17.82 -14.32 -7.09
N GLU A 89 16.77 -14.83 -6.46
CA GLU A 89 16.86 -16.06 -5.68
C GLU A 89 17.24 -17.26 -6.55
N LEU A 90 16.68 -17.35 -7.76
CA LEU A 90 17.04 -18.37 -8.74
C LEU A 90 18.52 -18.26 -9.15
N ALA A 91 18.99 -17.04 -9.43
CA ALA A 91 20.40 -16.80 -9.77
C ALA A 91 21.36 -17.19 -8.64
N ASN A 92 20.99 -16.92 -7.38
CA ASN A 92 21.79 -17.27 -6.21
C ASN A 92 21.94 -18.78 -5.98
N ARG A 93 21.06 -19.60 -6.55
CA ARG A 93 21.08 -21.07 -6.40
C ARG A 93 21.86 -21.78 -7.50
N VAL A 94 21.98 -21.14 -8.66
CA VAL A 94 22.67 -21.67 -9.84
C VAL A 94 24.16 -21.29 -9.84
N SER A 95 24.54 -20.21 -9.13
CA SER A 95 25.94 -19.80 -8.89
C SER A 95 26.55 -20.50 -7.68
#